data_AF-A0A7R9I0W9-F1
#
_entry.id   AF-A0A7R9I0W9-F1
#
_cell.length_a   1.000
_cell.length_b   1.000
_cell.length_c   1.000
_cell.angle_alpha   90.00
_cell.angle_beta   90.00
_cell.angle_gamma   90.00
#
_symmetry.space_group_name_H-M   'P 1'
#
loop_
_entity.id
_entity.type
_entity.pdbx_description
1 polymer ?
#
loop_
_entity_poly.entity_id
_entity_poly.type
_entity_poly.pdbx_seq_one_letter_code
_entity_poly.pdbx_strand_id
1 'polypeptide(L)'
;METELEERGTTFYGGDAPGMVDYMIWPWVERARVPSLIDGEDFDFPKDKLLKLVVWKNEMKERKEVKDTIMDPQIQATFYKGYFTGSTEPPKEEGKSRLYSMNFCPFAQRARIVCNVKKIPHDIVNIDLKNKPDWYFKIHPKGLVPALDLEGQILVESLDIAEFLDEKFPDPPLYPADPEKKAKDKELIGKFGKLTAAWSVALHSKDDTTSQENPITNALLNMETELVKRGTTFYGGDSPGMVDYMFWPWVERSRVPSLITGEDFDFSKDKLPKLLLSAAEDPWLDLSHVGESSLSQQSDNGVQGLLSCGDDMVSRQQETVSSLVSQFVGVGEWDT
;
A
#
# COMPACT_ATOMS: atom_id res chain seq x y z
N MET A 1 21.95 -22.77 -22.15
CA MET A 1 22.14 -23.04 -20.70
C MET A 1 22.86 -24.36 -20.47
N GLU A 2 22.27 -25.50 -20.85
CA GLU A 2 22.92 -26.83 -20.71
C GLU A 2 24.28 -26.91 -21.42
N THR A 3 24.31 -26.66 -22.74
CA THR A 3 25.53 -26.74 -23.55
C THR A 3 26.67 -25.88 -22.99
N GLU A 4 26.36 -24.69 -22.48
CA GLU A 4 27.35 -23.80 -21.87
C GLU A 4 27.94 -24.41 -20.57
N LEU A 5 27.12 -25.07 -19.74
CA LEU A 5 27.60 -25.77 -18.54
C LEU A 5 28.42 -27.02 -18.92
N GLU A 6 28.04 -27.71 -20.00
CA GLU A 6 28.80 -28.84 -20.54
C GLU A 6 30.18 -28.40 -21.05
N GLU A 7 30.23 -27.31 -21.82
CA GLU A 7 31.48 -26.74 -22.36
C GLU A 7 32.41 -26.23 -21.27
N ARG A 8 31.87 -25.55 -20.24
CA ARG A 8 32.66 -25.10 -19.08
C ARG A 8 33.15 -26.26 -18.22
N GLY A 9 32.40 -27.36 -18.18
CA GLY A 9 32.71 -28.52 -17.35
C GLY A 9 32.59 -28.29 -15.84
N THR A 10 32.04 -27.14 -15.42
CA THR A 10 31.92 -26.72 -14.02
C THR A 10 30.49 -26.87 -13.49
N THR A 11 30.32 -26.79 -12.17
CA THR A 11 28.99 -26.82 -11.54
C THR A 11 28.21 -25.53 -11.78
N PHE A 12 28.89 -24.39 -11.67
CA PHE A 12 28.33 -23.05 -11.87
C PHE A 12 28.86 -22.43 -13.15
N TYR A 13 28.13 -21.48 -13.72
CA TYR A 13 28.64 -20.63 -14.80
C TYR A 13 29.88 -19.84 -14.32
N GLY A 14 29.91 -19.45 -13.04
CA GLY A 14 31.08 -18.84 -12.38
C GLY A 14 32.26 -19.78 -12.09
N GLY A 15 32.15 -21.09 -12.39
CA GLY A 15 33.18 -22.09 -12.10
C GLY A 15 32.82 -22.94 -10.88
N ASP A 16 33.70 -22.98 -9.88
CA ASP A 16 33.53 -23.77 -8.65
C ASP A 16 32.52 -23.14 -7.66
N ALA A 17 32.18 -21.86 -7.87
CA ALA A 17 31.22 -21.11 -7.07
C ALA A 17 30.31 -20.27 -7.98
N PRO A 18 29.08 -19.92 -7.53
CA PRO A 18 28.19 -19.07 -8.30
C PRO A 18 28.79 -17.68 -8.51
N GLY A 19 28.80 -17.24 -9.77
CA GLY A 19 29.18 -15.90 -10.19
C GLY A 19 27.96 -15.07 -10.60
N MET A 20 28.21 -13.88 -11.15
CA MET A 20 27.14 -12.97 -11.58
C MET A 20 26.15 -13.61 -12.55
N VAL A 21 26.65 -14.42 -13.49
CA VAL A 21 25.80 -15.13 -14.47
C VAL A 21 24.81 -16.06 -13.78
N ASP A 22 25.27 -16.81 -12.77
CA ASP A 22 24.42 -17.71 -12.00
C ASP A 22 23.29 -16.96 -11.30
N TYR A 23 23.62 -15.85 -10.63
CA TYR A 23 22.63 -15.02 -9.93
C TYR A 23 21.65 -14.32 -10.85
N MET A 24 22.05 -13.97 -12.08
CA MET A 24 21.14 -13.36 -13.07
C MET A 24 20.22 -14.39 -13.74
N ILE A 25 20.67 -15.65 -13.87
CA ILE A 25 19.85 -16.73 -14.45
C ILE A 25 18.89 -17.33 -13.40
N TRP A 26 19.33 -17.43 -12.14
CA TRP A 26 18.57 -18.08 -11.07
C TRP A 26 17.09 -17.68 -10.97
N PRO A 27 16.71 -16.39 -10.95
CA PRO A 27 15.31 -15.99 -10.84
C PRO A 27 14.42 -16.58 -11.95
N TRP A 28 14.95 -16.76 -13.15
CA TRP A 28 14.19 -17.34 -14.27
C TRP A 28 14.02 -18.85 -14.12
N VAL A 29 15.04 -19.54 -13.63
CA VAL A 29 14.97 -20.99 -13.39
C VAL A 29 14.12 -21.34 -12.17
N GLU A 30 14.15 -20.50 -11.13
CA GLU A 30 13.23 -20.58 -10.00
C GLU A 30 11.76 -20.57 -10.46
N ARG A 31 11.43 -19.64 -11.37
CA ARG A 31 10.08 -19.43 -11.90
C ARG A 31 9.67 -20.40 -13.00
N ALA A 32 10.55 -21.28 -13.46
CA ALA A 32 10.28 -22.09 -14.65
C ALA A 32 9.08 -23.05 -14.48
N ARG A 33 8.70 -23.39 -13.24
CA ARG A 33 7.50 -24.20 -12.93
C ARG A 33 6.20 -23.39 -12.83
N VAL A 34 6.29 -22.06 -12.79
CA VAL A 34 5.11 -21.18 -12.64
C VAL A 34 4.13 -21.36 -13.80
N PRO A 35 4.54 -21.38 -15.08
CA PRO A 35 3.61 -21.64 -16.19
C PRO A 35 2.78 -22.91 -15.99
N SER A 36 3.41 -24.01 -15.55
CA SER A 36 2.73 -25.30 -15.28
C SER A 36 1.60 -25.20 -14.26
N LEU A 37 1.75 -24.32 -13.27
CA LEU A 37 0.73 -24.06 -12.25
C LEU A 37 -0.39 -23.14 -12.75
N ILE A 38 -0.15 -22.46 -13.88
CA ILE A 38 -1.07 -21.54 -14.53
C ILE A 38 -1.95 -22.25 -15.55
N ASP A 39 -1.33 -22.87 -16.54
CA ASP A 39 -1.99 -23.50 -17.68
C ASP A 39 -2.34 -24.98 -17.45
N GLY A 40 -1.77 -25.60 -16.42
CA GLY A 40 -1.95 -27.02 -16.11
C GLY A 40 -1.09 -27.96 -16.96
N GLU A 41 -0.17 -27.43 -17.77
CA GLU A 41 0.80 -28.22 -18.52
C GLU A 41 2.00 -28.54 -17.63
N ASP A 42 2.21 -29.81 -17.29
CA ASP A 42 3.31 -30.19 -16.39
C ASP A 42 4.67 -29.98 -17.06
N PHE A 43 5.32 -28.86 -16.74
CA PHE A 43 6.73 -28.60 -17.05
C PHE A 43 7.61 -28.74 -15.81
N ASP A 44 8.65 -29.58 -15.96
CA ASP A 44 9.87 -29.58 -15.15
C ASP A 44 11.07 -29.77 -16.09
N PHE A 45 12.28 -29.50 -15.60
CA PHE A 45 13.50 -29.67 -16.35
C PHE A 45 13.76 -31.16 -16.63
N PRO A 46 13.72 -31.61 -17.90
CA PRO A 46 13.95 -33.01 -18.25
C PRO A 46 15.39 -33.43 -17.92
N LYS A 47 15.56 -34.21 -16.84
CA LYS A 47 16.89 -34.63 -16.34
C LYS A 47 17.70 -35.42 -17.36
N ASP A 48 17.03 -36.13 -18.25
CA ASP A 48 17.62 -36.90 -19.35
C ASP A 48 18.23 -36.01 -20.44
N LYS A 49 17.85 -34.74 -20.51
CA LYS A 49 18.31 -33.77 -21.52
C LYS A 49 19.08 -32.59 -20.94
N LEU A 50 18.82 -32.23 -19.68
CA LEU A 50 19.31 -31.04 -19.02
C LEU A 50 19.99 -31.39 -17.68
N LEU A 51 20.82 -32.42 -17.68
CA LEU A 51 21.42 -32.97 -16.46
C LEU A 51 22.27 -31.92 -15.74
N LYS A 52 23.13 -31.19 -16.46
CA LYS A 52 24.01 -30.17 -15.87
C LYS A 52 23.20 -29.00 -15.33
N LEU A 53 22.18 -28.56 -16.04
CA LEU A 53 21.30 -27.49 -15.59
C LEU A 53 20.47 -27.89 -14.38
N VAL A 54 20.03 -29.16 -14.28
CA VAL A 54 19.35 -29.67 -13.10
C VAL A 54 20.31 -29.74 -11.90
N VAL A 55 21.54 -30.20 -12.10
CA VAL A 55 22.58 -30.17 -11.05
C VAL A 55 22.83 -28.74 -10.59
N TRP A 56 23.10 -27.82 -11.53
CA TRP A 56 23.25 -26.39 -11.27
C TRP A 56 22.07 -25.81 -10.49
N LYS A 57 20.83 -26.10 -10.91
CA LYS A 57 19.60 -25.63 -10.24
C LYS A 57 19.56 -26.09 -8.79
N ASN A 58 19.86 -27.36 -8.53
CA ASN A 58 19.83 -27.92 -7.19
C ASN A 58 20.94 -27.32 -6.31
N GLU A 59 22.14 -27.14 -6.85
CA GLU A 59 23.26 -26.52 -6.14
C GLU A 59 23.00 -25.04 -5.84
N MET A 60 22.36 -24.30 -6.77
CA MET A 60 21.91 -22.93 -6.52
C MET A 60 20.90 -22.85 -5.37
N LYS A 61 19.95 -23.79 -5.28
CA LYS A 61 18.94 -23.82 -4.19
C LYS A 61 19.53 -24.01 -2.80
N GLU A 62 20.69 -24.64 -2.69
CA GLU A 62 21.36 -24.87 -1.41
C GLU A 62 22.19 -23.66 -0.96
N ARG A 63 22.40 -22.66 -1.84
CA ARG A 63 23.07 -21.42 -1.48
C ARG A 63 22.19 -20.61 -0.53
N LYS A 64 22.73 -20.16 0.59
CA LYS A 64 21.98 -19.39 1.60
C LYS A 64 21.33 -18.16 0.98
N GLU A 65 22.12 -17.39 0.25
CA GLU A 65 21.74 -16.16 -0.46
C GLU A 65 20.61 -16.36 -1.47
N VAL A 66 20.48 -17.57 -2.03
CA VAL A 66 19.39 -17.94 -2.94
C VAL A 66 18.20 -18.44 -2.14
N LYS A 67 18.42 -19.40 -1.24
CA LYS A 67 17.41 -20.08 -0.43
C LYS A 67 16.54 -19.10 0.35
N ASP A 68 17.14 -18.06 0.91
CA ASP A 68 16.44 -17.03 1.67
C ASP A 68 15.53 -16.14 0.80
N THR A 69 15.64 -16.23 -0.53
CA THR A 69 14.82 -15.46 -1.49
C THR A 69 13.80 -16.31 -2.24
N ILE A 70 13.82 -17.64 -2.07
CA ILE A 70 12.94 -18.54 -2.81
C ILE A 70 11.50 -18.30 -2.38
N MET A 71 10.63 -18.07 -3.36
CA MET A 71 9.20 -17.90 -3.12
C MET A 71 8.45 -19.17 -3.50
N ASP A 72 7.37 -19.45 -2.76
CA ASP A 72 6.48 -20.57 -3.08
C ASP A 72 5.91 -20.40 -4.51
N PRO A 73 6.08 -21.40 -5.40
CA PRO A 73 5.61 -21.33 -6.78
C PRO A 73 4.10 -21.09 -6.92
N GLN A 74 3.28 -21.50 -5.94
CA GLN A 74 1.84 -21.25 -5.93
C GLN A 74 1.52 -19.78 -5.66
N ILE A 75 2.31 -19.10 -4.81
CA ILE A 75 2.23 -17.65 -4.59
C ILE A 75 2.58 -16.93 -5.90
N GLN A 76 3.68 -17.32 -6.54
CA GLN A 76 4.07 -16.76 -7.84
C GLN A 76 2.99 -16.99 -8.91
N ALA A 77 2.45 -18.21 -9.04
CA ALA A 77 1.40 -18.53 -10.02
C ALA A 77 0.12 -17.73 -9.79
N THR A 78 -0.27 -17.55 -8.53
CA THR A 78 -1.42 -16.69 -8.17
C THR A 78 -1.21 -15.26 -8.63
N PHE A 79 -0.02 -14.70 -8.38
CA PHE A 79 0.35 -13.36 -8.83
C PHE A 79 0.28 -13.24 -10.36
N TYR A 80 0.93 -14.15 -11.09
CA TYR A 80 0.96 -14.11 -12.56
C TYR A 80 -0.40 -14.37 -13.22
N LYS A 81 -1.27 -15.22 -12.65
CA LYS A 81 -2.67 -15.37 -13.12
C LYS A 81 -3.42 -14.04 -13.10
N GLY A 82 -3.13 -13.19 -12.12
CA GLY A 82 -3.67 -11.84 -12.04
C GLY A 82 -3.24 -10.92 -13.20
N TYR A 83 -2.11 -11.20 -13.87
CA TYR A 83 -1.61 -10.42 -15.00
C TYR A 83 -2.13 -10.88 -16.38
N PHE A 84 -2.33 -12.18 -16.58
CA PHE A 84 -2.59 -12.75 -17.92
C PHE A 84 -4.05 -12.80 -18.34
N THR A 85 -4.96 -12.79 -17.37
CA THR A 85 -6.41 -12.91 -17.59
C THR A 85 -7.12 -11.98 -16.63
N GLY A 86 -8.24 -11.39 -17.05
CA GLY A 86 -9.14 -10.69 -16.13
C GLY A 86 -9.25 -11.51 -14.85
N SER A 87 -8.75 -10.96 -13.74
CA SER A 87 -8.66 -11.71 -12.49
C SER A 87 -10.04 -12.19 -12.09
N THR A 88 -10.14 -13.23 -11.27
CA THR A 88 -11.41 -13.57 -10.63
C THR A 88 -11.42 -12.95 -9.24
N GLU A 89 -12.61 -12.70 -8.70
CA GLU A 89 -12.73 -12.30 -7.30
C GLU A 89 -12.12 -13.40 -6.43
N PRO A 90 -11.14 -13.11 -5.57
CA PRO A 90 -10.60 -14.09 -4.64
C PRO A 90 -11.70 -14.69 -3.76
N PRO A 91 -11.60 -15.94 -3.27
CA PRO A 91 -12.58 -16.46 -2.33
C PRO A 91 -12.60 -15.63 -1.04
N LYS A 92 -13.79 -15.35 -0.50
CA LYS A 92 -13.97 -14.64 0.77
C LYS A 92 -13.58 -15.50 1.95
N GLU A 93 -12.82 -14.93 2.89
CA GLU A 93 -12.51 -15.61 4.14
C GLU A 93 -13.78 -15.83 4.97
N GLU A 94 -14.02 -17.07 5.39
CA GLU A 94 -15.22 -17.43 6.14
C GLU A 94 -15.27 -16.69 7.49
N GLY A 95 -16.44 -16.16 7.83
CA GLY A 95 -16.67 -15.42 9.09
C GLY A 95 -16.07 -14.01 9.13
N LYS A 96 -15.44 -13.53 8.04
CA LYS A 96 -14.93 -12.15 7.95
C LYS A 96 -15.74 -11.30 6.99
N SER A 97 -15.74 -9.98 7.24
CA SER A 97 -16.12 -9.00 6.23
C SER A 97 -15.05 -8.91 5.13
N ARG A 98 -15.33 -8.22 4.03
CA ARG A 98 -14.34 -8.00 2.97
C ARG A 98 -14.24 -6.54 2.59
N LEU A 99 -13.04 -5.99 2.68
CA LEU A 99 -12.76 -4.63 2.25
C LEU A 99 -12.02 -4.63 0.91
N TYR A 100 -12.69 -4.15 -0.13
CA TYR A 100 -12.06 -3.85 -1.41
C TYR A 100 -11.33 -2.50 -1.30
N SER A 101 -10.03 -2.54 -1.49
CA SER A 101 -9.11 -1.46 -1.14
C SER A 101 -8.12 -1.19 -2.27
N MET A 102 -7.27 -0.19 -2.06
CA MET A 102 -6.01 -0.01 -2.77
C MET A 102 -5.03 0.60 -1.77
N ASN A 103 -3.85 0.01 -1.59
CA ASN A 103 -2.92 0.35 -0.51
C ASN A 103 -2.60 1.85 -0.38
N PHE A 104 -2.47 2.56 -1.51
CA PHE A 104 -2.12 3.97 -1.57
C PHE A 104 -3.33 4.91 -1.63
N CYS A 105 -4.56 4.39 -1.67
CA CYS A 105 -5.77 5.21 -1.73
C CYS A 105 -6.09 5.79 -0.34
N PRO A 106 -6.13 7.13 -0.18
CA PRO A 106 -6.47 7.76 1.10
C PRO A 106 -7.94 7.53 1.50
N PHE A 107 -8.85 7.44 0.52
CA PHE A 107 -10.24 7.11 0.78
C PHE A 107 -10.41 5.67 1.29
N ALA A 108 -9.68 4.71 0.73
CA ALA A 108 -9.73 3.33 1.20
C ALA A 108 -9.05 3.18 2.57
N GLN A 109 -8.06 4.02 2.89
CA GLN A 109 -7.46 4.07 4.22
C GLN A 109 -8.45 4.51 5.31
N ARG A 110 -9.37 5.44 5.04
CA ARG A 110 -10.46 5.77 5.99
C ARG A 110 -11.24 4.52 6.40
N ALA A 111 -11.65 3.71 5.43
CA ALA A 111 -12.41 2.49 5.69
C ALA A 111 -11.57 1.46 6.48
N ARG A 112 -10.29 1.29 6.14
CA ARG A 112 -9.36 0.44 6.91
C ARG A 112 -9.25 0.88 8.37
N ILE A 113 -9.04 2.18 8.60
CA ILE A 113 -8.94 2.76 9.94
C ILE A 113 -10.22 2.49 10.73
N VAL A 114 -11.38 2.80 10.18
CA VAL A 114 -12.65 2.61 10.90
C VAL A 114 -12.92 1.14 11.17
N CYS A 115 -12.64 0.24 10.22
CA CYS A 115 -12.76 -1.20 10.47
C CYS A 115 -11.84 -1.66 11.62
N ASN A 116 -10.61 -1.15 11.67
CA ASN A 116 -9.66 -1.49 12.74
C ASN A 116 -10.11 -0.93 14.11
N VAL A 117 -10.52 0.33 14.17
CA VAL A 117 -10.98 0.98 15.41
C VAL A 117 -12.23 0.30 15.95
N LYS A 118 -13.16 -0.08 15.07
CA LYS A 118 -14.36 -0.84 15.39
C LYS A 118 -14.12 -2.35 15.56
N LYS A 119 -12.87 -2.80 15.41
CA LYS A 119 -12.44 -4.20 15.54
C LYS A 119 -13.26 -5.17 14.66
N ILE A 120 -13.63 -4.73 13.46
CA ILE A 120 -14.38 -5.54 12.50
C ILE A 120 -13.42 -6.54 11.85
N PRO A 121 -13.60 -7.86 12.02
CA PRO A 121 -12.79 -8.83 11.31
C PRO A 121 -13.06 -8.73 9.81
N HIS A 122 -12.01 -8.46 9.03
CA HIS A 122 -12.13 -8.33 7.58
C HIS A 122 -10.89 -8.86 6.86
N ASP A 123 -11.08 -9.41 5.66
CA ASP A 123 -10.02 -9.58 4.69
C ASP A 123 -9.92 -8.33 3.79
N ILE A 124 -8.80 -8.21 3.06
CA ILE A 124 -8.56 -7.09 2.15
C ILE A 124 -8.27 -7.63 0.75
N VAL A 125 -9.01 -7.12 -0.23
CA VAL A 125 -8.73 -7.35 -1.65
C VAL A 125 -8.29 -6.03 -2.26
N ASN A 126 -7.01 -5.95 -2.65
CA ASN A 126 -6.49 -4.77 -3.33
C ASN A 126 -6.84 -4.79 -4.82
N ILE A 127 -7.45 -3.71 -5.30
CA ILE A 127 -7.85 -3.51 -6.69
C ILE A 127 -6.79 -2.67 -7.40
N ASP A 128 -6.28 -3.17 -8.53
CA ASP A 128 -5.52 -2.34 -9.47
C ASP A 128 -6.48 -1.32 -10.11
N LEU A 129 -6.33 -0.05 -9.75
CA LEU A 129 -7.20 1.01 -10.26
C LEU A 129 -6.87 1.44 -11.70
N LYS A 130 -5.71 1.03 -12.24
CA LYS A 130 -5.36 1.23 -13.66
C LYS A 130 -5.95 0.13 -14.53
N ASN A 131 -5.84 -1.12 -14.08
CA ASN A 131 -6.39 -2.29 -14.78
C ASN A 131 -7.44 -2.98 -13.91
N LYS A 132 -8.59 -2.32 -13.77
CA LYS A 132 -9.68 -2.79 -12.91
C LYS A 132 -10.24 -4.12 -13.44
N PRO A 133 -10.39 -5.15 -12.60
CA PRO A 133 -10.94 -6.41 -13.07
C PRO A 133 -12.46 -6.32 -13.25
N ASP A 134 -12.99 -6.97 -14.29
CA ASP A 134 -14.39 -6.84 -14.70
C ASP A 134 -15.40 -7.22 -13.60
N TRP A 135 -15.07 -8.22 -12.76
CA TRP A 135 -15.93 -8.62 -11.66
C TRP A 135 -16.11 -7.51 -10.62
N TYR A 136 -15.14 -6.60 -10.47
CA TYR A 136 -15.21 -5.56 -9.46
C TYR A 136 -16.33 -4.57 -9.73
N PHE A 137 -16.71 -4.36 -10.99
CA PHE A 137 -17.83 -3.51 -11.36
C PHE A 137 -19.20 -4.03 -10.88
N LYS A 138 -19.29 -5.33 -10.53
CA LYS A 138 -20.49 -5.90 -9.89
C LYS A 138 -20.60 -5.52 -8.41
N ILE A 139 -19.46 -5.22 -7.77
CA ILE A 139 -19.40 -4.78 -6.36
C ILE A 139 -19.52 -3.27 -6.29
N HIS A 140 -18.70 -2.56 -7.06
CA HIS A 140 -18.71 -1.10 -7.12
C HIS A 140 -18.98 -0.66 -8.57
N PRO A 141 -20.19 -0.18 -8.93
CA PRO A 141 -20.54 0.14 -10.33
C PRO A 141 -19.63 1.17 -11.01
N LYS A 142 -19.05 2.11 -10.25
CA LYS A 142 -18.06 3.09 -10.76
C LYS A 142 -16.61 2.56 -10.76
N GLY A 143 -16.37 1.35 -10.26
CA GLY A 143 -15.04 0.77 -10.07
C GLY A 143 -14.13 1.62 -9.17
N LEU A 144 -14.67 2.26 -8.14
CA LEU A 144 -13.89 3.05 -7.17
C LEU A 144 -13.63 2.20 -5.91
N VAL A 145 -12.67 2.62 -5.10
CA VAL A 145 -12.42 2.07 -3.77
C VAL A 145 -12.55 3.20 -2.73
N PRO A 146 -12.98 2.92 -1.49
CA PRO A 146 -13.30 1.61 -0.93
C PRO A 146 -14.69 1.08 -1.30
N ALA A 147 -14.85 -0.24 -1.20
CA ALA A 147 -16.15 -0.90 -1.01
C ALA A 147 -16.02 -1.94 0.12
N LEU A 148 -17.01 -2.04 1.00
CA LEU A 148 -17.03 -2.99 2.11
C LEU A 148 -18.21 -3.95 1.93
N ASP A 149 -17.93 -5.24 1.85
CA ASP A 149 -18.92 -6.31 2.00
C ASP A 149 -18.98 -6.71 3.48
N LEU A 150 -20.02 -6.21 4.16
CA LEU A 150 -20.34 -6.53 5.54
C LEU A 150 -21.54 -7.47 5.56
N GLU A 151 -21.30 -8.76 5.85
CA GLU A 151 -22.38 -9.77 5.96
C GLU A 151 -23.25 -9.89 4.69
N GLY A 152 -22.68 -9.66 3.50
CA GLY A 152 -23.40 -9.69 2.23
C GLY A 152 -24.01 -8.35 1.82
N GLN A 153 -23.97 -7.34 2.69
CA GLN A 153 -24.35 -5.96 2.35
C GLN A 153 -23.12 -5.20 1.83
N ILE A 154 -23.21 -4.73 0.58
CA ILE A 154 -22.19 -3.87 -0.01
C ILE A 154 -22.43 -2.41 0.40
N LEU A 155 -21.42 -1.83 1.04
CA LEU A 155 -21.32 -0.42 1.37
C LEU A 155 -20.23 0.21 0.50
N VAL A 156 -20.52 1.35 -0.09
CA VAL A 156 -19.59 2.11 -0.95
C VAL A 156 -19.45 3.53 -0.41
N GLU A 157 -18.47 4.28 -0.91
CA GLU A 157 -18.11 5.63 -0.45
C GLU A 157 -17.48 5.63 0.96
N SER A 158 -16.27 6.18 1.07
CA SER A 158 -15.47 6.09 2.31
C SER A 158 -16.14 6.70 3.55
N LEU A 159 -16.90 7.79 3.37
CA LEU A 159 -17.61 8.46 4.47
C LEU A 159 -18.85 7.69 4.89
N ASP A 160 -19.62 7.18 3.92
CA ASP A 160 -20.84 6.42 4.19
C ASP A 160 -20.51 5.09 4.90
N ILE A 161 -19.43 4.42 4.49
CA ILE A 161 -18.89 3.25 5.21
C ILE A 161 -18.56 3.62 6.66
N ALA A 162 -17.86 4.74 6.89
CA ALA A 162 -17.46 5.16 8.22
C ALA A 162 -18.67 5.49 9.11
N GLU A 163 -19.65 6.23 8.57
CA GLU A 163 -20.89 6.56 9.28
C GLU A 163 -21.71 5.30 9.61
N PHE A 164 -21.88 4.41 8.64
CA PHE A 164 -22.63 3.17 8.85
C PHE A 164 -22.00 2.28 9.92
N LEU A 165 -20.67 2.14 9.89
CA LEU A 165 -19.95 1.33 10.90
C LEU A 165 -20.02 1.97 12.29
N ASP A 166 -19.98 3.29 12.40
CA ASP A 166 -20.14 3.99 13.69
C ASP A 166 -21.56 3.82 14.27
N GLU A 167 -22.59 3.81 13.41
CA GLU A 167 -23.97 3.59 13.83
C GLU A 167 -24.24 2.12 14.18
N LYS A 168 -23.75 1.17 13.38
CA LYS A 168 -23.96 -0.27 13.61
C LYS A 168 -23.15 -0.81 14.80
N PHE A 169 -21.95 -0.25 15.02
CA PHE A 169 -21.04 -0.65 16.09
C PHE A 169 -20.71 0.57 16.97
N PRO A 170 -21.55 0.93 17.95
CA PRO A 170 -21.44 2.19 18.69
C PRO A 170 -20.19 2.30 19.57
N ASP A 171 -19.53 1.18 19.90
CA ASP A 171 -18.35 1.15 20.78
C ASP A 171 -17.05 0.78 20.01
N PRO A 172 -15.96 1.57 20.13
CA PRO A 172 -15.91 2.88 20.77
C PRO A 172 -16.63 3.96 19.93
N PRO A 173 -17.27 4.97 20.53
CA PRO A 173 -17.95 6.02 19.76
C PRO A 173 -16.94 6.91 19.04
N LEU A 174 -17.14 7.14 17.74
CA LEU A 174 -16.24 8.02 16.95
C LEU A 174 -16.78 9.44 16.87
N TYR A 175 -18.09 9.63 16.98
CA TYR A 175 -18.68 10.94 17.16
C TYR A 175 -19.00 11.24 18.63
N PRO A 176 -19.00 12.52 19.03
CA PRO A 176 -19.50 12.92 20.33
C PRO A 176 -21.00 12.61 20.46
N ALA A 177 -21.44 12.25 21.67
CA ALA A 177 -22.85 11.98 21.97
C ALA A 177 -23.74 13.22 21.84
N ASP A 178 -23.17 14.42 22.01
CA ASP A 178 -23.87 15.69 21.85
C ASP A 178 -24.21 15.95 20.36
N PRO A 179 -25.50 16.11 20.00
CA PRO A 179 -25.90 16.27 18.61
C PRO A 179 -25.33 17.51 17.92
N GLU A 180 -25.15 18.62 18.65
CA GLU A 180 -24.60 19.85 18.07
C GLU A 180 -23.11 19.71 17.77
N LYS A 181 -22.34 19.08 18.67
CA LYS A 181 -20.93 18.74 18.43
C LYS A 181 -20.80 17.73 17.28
N LYS A 182 -21.65 16.71 17.22
CA LYS A 182 -21.67 15.74 16.10
C LYS A 182 -21.96 16.44 14.77
N ALA A 183 -22.89 17.39 14.74
CA ALA A 183 -23.18 18.18 13.55
C ALA A 183 -21.98 19.05 13.11
N LYS A 184 -21.27 19.67 14.06
CA LYS A 184 -20.04 20.44 13.78
C LYS A 184 -18.93 19.55 13.24
N ASP A 185 -18.77 18.33 13.76
CA ASP A 185 -17.80 17.37 13.25
C ASP A 185 -18.13 16.95 11.81
N LYS A 186 -19.41 16.68 11.51
CA LYS A 186 -19.85 16.40 10.13
C LYS A 186 -19.64 17.59 9.20
N GLU A 187 -19.91 18.82 9.65
CA GLU A 187 -19.64 20.03 8.87
C GLU A 187 -18.14 20.18 8.55
N LEU A 188 -17.28 19.91 9.53
CA LEU A 188 -15.83 19.97 9.36
C LEU A 188 -15.34 18.92 8.34
N ILE A 189 -15.82 17.68 8.45
CA ILE A 189 -15.54 16.62 7.46
C ILE A 189 -16.04 17.02 6.07
N GLY A 190 -17.21 17.66 5.97
CA GLY A 190 -17.75 18.14 4.69
C GLY A 190 -16.89 19.22 4.04
N LYS A 191 -16.35 20.18 4.81
CA LYS A 191 -15.43 21.21 4.31
C LYS A 191 -14.17 20.62 3.69
N PHE A 192 -13.74 19.47 4.19
CA PHE A 192 -12.55 18.77 3.71
C PHE A 192 -12.68 18.17 2.31
N GLY A 193 -13.89 17.87 1.83
CA GLY A 193 -14.06 17.38 0.45
C GLY A 193 -13.39 18.30 -0.58
N LYS A 194 -13.34 19.61 -0.31
CA LYS A 194 -12.63 20.61 -1.13
C LYS A 194 -11.10 20.44 -1.08
N LEU A 195 -10.54 20.09 0.08
CA LEU A 195 -9.11 19.76 0.22
C LEU A 195 -8.77 18.48 -0.55
N THR A 196 -9.61 17.45 -0.46
CA THR A 196 -9.35 16.20 -1.21
C THR A 196 -9.29 16.43 -2.72
N ALA A 197 -10.13 17.32 -3.24
CA ALA A 197 -10.11 17.71 -4.64
C ALA A 197 -8.84 18.50 -4.99
N ALA A 198 -8.46 19.49 -4.17
CA ALA A 198 -7.23 20.26 -4.36
C ALA A 198 -5.96 19.39 -4.29
N TRP A 199 -5.90 18.44 -3.35
CA TRP A 199 -4.79 17.51 -3.21
C TRP A 199 -4.71 16.55 -4.42
N SER A 200 -5.86 16.11 -4.94
CA SER A 200 -5.90 15.33 -6.19
C SER A 200 -5.37 16.14 -7.37
N VAL A 201 -5.71 17.42 -7.48
CA VAL A 201 -5.19 18.31 -8.54
C VAL A 201 -3.67 18.45 -8.41
N ALA A 202 -3.15 18.75 -7.22
CA ALA A 202 -1.71 18.94 -7.00
C ALA A 202 -0.86 17.69 -7.36
N LEU A 203 -1.41 16.48 -7.20
CA LEU A 203 -0.70 15.25 -7.53
C LEU A 203 -0.77 14.82 -9.00
N HIS A 204 -1.81 15.24 -9.72
CA HIS A 204 -2.09 14.71 -11.06
C HIS A 204 -2.01 15.78 -12.16
N SER A 205 -2.03 17.06 -11.81
CA SER A 205 -1.85 18.15 -12.77
C SER A 205 -0.36 18.49 -12.90
N LYS A 206 0.10 18.65 -14.14
CA LYS A 206 1.46 19.15 -14.47
C LYS A 206 1.56 20.68 -14.43
N ASP A 207 0.48 21.37 -14.09
CA ASP A 207 0.47 22.82 -14.04
C ASP A 207 1.20 23.30 -12.78
N ASP A 208 2.12 24.24 -12.97
CA ASP A 208 2.78 24.99 -11.90
C ASP A 208 1.72 25.61 -10.99
N THR A 209 1.47 25.01 -9.83
CA THR A 209 0.64 25.63 -8.78
C THR A 209 1.44 26.68 -8.02
N THR A 210 2.15 27.55 -8.75
CA THR A 210 2.89 28.71 -8.23
C THR A 210 1.96 29.88 -7.87
N SER A 211 0.80 29.59 -7.27
CA SER A 211 -0.05 30.61 -6.67
C SER A 211 0.35 30.82 -5.20
N GLN A 212 0.52 32.08 -4.79
CA GLN A 212 0.94 32.48 -3.44
C GLN A 212 0.07 31.93 -2.28
N GLU A 213 -1.14 31.43 -2.56
CA GLU A 213 -1.99 30.73 -1.60
C GLU A 213 -2.38 29.34 -2.11
N ASN A 214 -1.69 28.31 -1.62
CA ASN A 214 -2.03 26.94 -1.94
C ASN A 214 -3.31 26.51 -1.19
N PRO A 215 -4.36 26.02 -1.89
CA PRO A 215 -5.58 25.50 -1.28
C PRO A 215 -5.34 24.41 -0.21
N ILE A 216 -4.27 23.63 -0.34
CA ILE A 216 -3.85 22.62 0.65
C ILE A 216 -3.43 23.29 1.95
N THR A 217 -2.55 24.30 1.86
CA THR A 217 -2.10 25.08 3.02
C THR A 217 -3.26 25.78 3.72
N ASN A 218 -4.16 26.42 2.96
CA ASN A 218 -5.33 27.08 3.54
C ASN A 218 -6.27 26.10 4.24
N ALA A 219 -6.48 24.91 3.67
CA ALA A 219 -7.29 23.88 4.32
C ALA A 219 -6.65 23.39 5.62
N LEU A 220 -5.34 23.14 5.64
CA LEU A 220 -4.62 22.74 6.86
C LEU A 220 -4.62 23.82 7.93
N LEU A 221 -4.48 25.10 7.56
CA LEU A 221 -4.60 26.21 8.51
C LEU A 221 -6.00 26.33 9.11
N ASN A 222 -7.06 26.08 8.32
CA ASN A 222 -8.42 26.02 8.85
C ASN A 222 -8.59 24.87 9.87
N MET A 223 -7.96 23.72 9.58
CA MET A 223 -7.95 22.57 10.49
C MET A 223 -7.20 22.89 11.79
N GLU A 224 -6.00 23.45 11.69
CA GLU A 224 -5.19 23.89 12.84
C GLU A 224 -5.99 24.88 13.70
N THR A 225 -6.63 25.87 13.07
CA THR A 225 -7.45 26.87 13.76
C THR A 225 -8.58 26.22 14.56
N GLU A 226 -9.26 25.23 13.99
CA GLU A 226 -10.33 24.51 14.68
C GLU A 226 -9.79 23.65 15.83
N LEU A 227 -8.64 22.98 15.66
CA LEU A 227 -8.03 22.18 16.72
C LEU A 227 -7.54 23.06 17.89
N VAL A 228 -6.90 24.19 17.58
CA VAL A 228 -6.51 25.22 18.57
C VAL A 228 -7.72 25.74 19.33
N LYS A 229 -8.82 26.01 18.62
CA LYS A 229 -10.08 26.47 19.22
C LYS A 229 -10.70 25.43 20.16
N ARG A 230 -10.62 24.14 19.81
CA ARG A 230 -11.08 23.04 20.70
C ARG A 230 -10.20 22.93 21.94
N GLY A 231 -8.91 23.24 21.83
CA GLY A 231 -7.96 23.21 22.94
C GLY A 231 -7.60 21.80 23.41
N THR A 232 -7.93 20.78 22.62
CA THR A 232 -7.74 19.35 22.91
C THR A 232 -6.52 18.80 22.17
N THR A 233 -6.16 17.53 22.44
CA THR A 233 -5.11 16.82 21.68
C THR A 233 -5.61 16.43 20.30
N PHE A 234 -6.78 15.78 20.24
CA PHE A 234 -7.44 15.34 19.01
C PHE A 234 -8.71 16.15 18.76
N TYR A 235 -9.26 16.11 17.55
CA TYR A 235 -10.60 16.66 17.31
C TYR A 235 -11.65 15.94 18.14
N GLY A 236 -11.48 14.64 18.40
CA GLY A 236 -12.29 13.84 19.32
C GLY A 236 -12.11 14.15 20.82
N GLY A 237 -11.14 14.99 21.20
CA GLY A 237 -10.84 15.31 22.60
C GLY A 237 -9.51 14.70 23.06
N ASP A 238 -9.57 13.86 24.09
CA ASP A 238 -8.41 13.14 24.66
C ASP A 238 -8.05 11.87 23.86
N SER A 239 -8.89 11.49 22.89
CA SER A 239 -8.66 10.36 21.99
C SER A 239 -9.13 10.70 20.58
N PRO A 240 -8.57 10.05 19.53
CA PRO A 240 -8.96 10.34 18.16
C PRO A 240 -10.42 9.95 17.90
N GLY A 241 -11.17 10.84 17.26
CA GLY A 241 -12.55 10.66 16.84
C GLY A 241 -12.71 10.56 15.32
N MET A 242 -13.96 10.62 14.85
CA MET A 242 -14.28 10.45 13.44
C MET A 242 -13.60 11.49 12.56
N VAL A 243 -13.55 12.74 13.03
CA VAL A 243 -12.81 13.81 12.36
C VAL A 243 -11.37 13.34 12.14
N ASP A 244 -10.61 13.09 13.20
CA ASP A 244 -9.20 12.66 13.13
C ASP A 244 -8.97 11.55 12.09
N TYR A 245 -9.77 10.47 12.14
CA TYR A 245 -9.66 9.35 11.21
C TYR A 245 -10.01 9.67 9.75
N MET A 246 -10.95 10.60 9.52
CA MET A 246 -11.30 11.04 8.17
C MET A 246 -10.25 11.98 7.57
N PHE A 247 -9.42 12.64 8.38
CA PHE A 247 -8.36 13.55 7.94
C PHE A 247 -6.99 12.88 7.84
N TRP A 248 -6.71 11.90 8.71
CA TRP A 248 -5.41 11.25 8.85
C TRP A 248 -4.73 10.87 7.53
N PRO A 249 -5.42 10.24 6.54
CA PRO A 249 -4.75 9.81 5.30
C PRO A 249 -4.09 10.95 4.52
N TRP A 250 -4.56 12.19 4.65
CA TRP A 250 -3.94 13.35 3.97
C TRP A 250 -2.87 14.00 4.84
N VAL A 251 -3.00 13.95 6.16
CA VAL A 251 -1.94 14.39 7.08
C VAL A 251 -0.71 13.51 6.92
N GLU A 252 -0.89 12.19 6.90
CA GLU A 252 0.14 11.19 6.62
C GLU A 252 0.86 11.47 5.29
N ARG A 253 0.12 11.92 4.27
CA ARG A 253 0.66 12.19 2.93
C ARG A 253 0.98 13.66 2.67
N SER A 254 0.99 14.50 3.71
CA SER A 254 1.21 15.94 3.56
C SER A 254 2.50 16.25 2.81
N ARG A 255 3.60 15.52 3.10
CA ARG A 255 4.90 15.72 2.44
C ARG A 255 5.00 15.19 1.00
N VAL A 256 4.05 14.36 0.55
CA VAL A 256 4.13 13.69 -0.76
C VAL A 256 4.14 14.70 -1.93
N PRO A 257 3.27 15.74 -1.97
CA PRO A 257 3.39 16.81 -2.93
C PRO A 257 4.80 17.41 -3.00
N SER A 258 5.45 17.73 -1.87
CA SER A 258 6.79 18.35 -1.88
C SER A 258 7.83 17.43 -2.51
N LEU A 259 7.71 16.13 -2.28
CA LEU A 259 8.60 15.12 -2.86
C LEU A 259 8.41 14.96 -4.38
N ILE A 260 7.22 15.25 -4.90
CA ILE A 260 6.89 15.09 -6.32
C ILE A 260 7.20 16.37 -7.11
N THR A 261 6.78 17.53 -6.61
CA THR A 261 6.92 18.80 -7.32
C THR A 261 8.26 19.49 -7.05
N GLY A 262 8.94 19.13 -5.95
CA GLY A 262 10.12 19.84 -5.47
C GLY A 262 9.81 21.18 -4.80
N GLU A 263 8.53 21.58 -4.75
CA GLU A 263 8.09 22.79 -4.04
C GLU A 263 8.01 22.53 -2.54
N ASP A 264 8.50 23.48 -1.74
CA ASP A 264 8.35 23.40 -0.29
C ASP A 264 6.93 23.80 0.11
N PHE A 265 6.04 22.81 0.13
CA PHE A 265 4.79 22.95 0.86
C PHE A 265 5.13 23.00 2.36
N ASP A 266 5.23 24.22 2.88
CA ASP A 266 5.61 24.48 4.27
C ASP A 266 4.58 23.91 5.25
N PHE A 267 4.80 22.66 5.67
CA PHE A 267 4.12 21.97 6.77
C PHE A 267 4.91 22.10 8.09
N SER A 268 5.64 23.19 8.29
CA SER A 268 6.47 23.35 9.50
C SER A 268 5.64 23.30 10.78
N LYS A 269 6.31 22.88 11.86
CA LYS A 269 5.79 22.95 13.24
C LYS A 269 5.35 24.36 13.64
N ASP A 270 5.89 25.38 12.98
CA ASP A 270 5.55 26.77 13.25
C ASP A 270 4.14 27.13 12.72
N LYS A 271 3.66 26.43 11.68
CA LYS A 271 2.33 26.67 11.09
C LYS A 271 1.25 25.70 11.58
N LEU A 272 1.62 24.45 11.88
CA LEU A 272 0.68 23.37 12.24
C LEU A 272 1.05 22.66 13.56
N PRO A 273 1.35 23.40 14.65
CA PRO A 273 1.90 22.80 15.86
C PRO A 273 0.96 21.78 16.52
N LYS A 274 -0.35 22.05 16.56
CA LYS A 274 -1.32 21.14 17.20
C LYS A 274 -1.62 19.93 16.32
N LEU A 275 -1.77 20.13 15.02
CA LEU A 275 -1.96 19.01 14.09
C LEU A 275 -0.78 18.04 14.09
N LEU A 276 0.45 18.55 14.09
CA LEU A 276 1.64 17.70 14.13
C LEU A 276 1.86 17.04 15.50
N LEU A 277 1.47 17.69 16.59
CA LEU A 277 1.49 17.08 17.91
C LEU A 277 0.45 15.97 18.02
N SER A 278 -0.79 16.23 17.58
CA SER A 278 -1.85 15.23 17.50
C SER A 278 -1.41 14.02 16.69
N ALA A 279 -0.75 14.25 15.55
CA ALA A 279 -0.18 13.19 14.74
C ALA A 279 0.90 12.39 15.49
N ALA A 280 1.79 13.06 16.23
CA ALA A 280 2.88 12.42 16.97
C ALA A 280 2.44 11.66 18.22
N GLU A 281 1.31 12.06 18.84
CA GLU A 281 0.72 11.41 20.01
C GLU A 281 -0.22 10.26 19.63
N ASP A 282 -0.50 10.06 18.34
CA ASP A 282 -1.34 8.98 17.85
C ASP A 282 -0.64 7.61 18.03
N PRO A 283 -1.21 6.68 18.82
CA PRO A 283 -0.69 5.31 18.98
C PRO A 283 -0.58 4.54 17.67
N TRP A 284 -1.27 4.95 16.59
CA TRP A 284 -1.17 4.29 15.28
C TRP A 284 0.12 4.62 14.50
N LEU A 285 0.93 5.58 14.96
CA LEU A 285 2.33 5.70 14.54
C LEU A 285 3.23 4.62 15.16
N ASP A 286 2.75 3.89 16.18
CA ASP A 286 3.30 2.58 16.52
C ASP A 286 2.85 1.56 15.45
N LEU A 287 3.55 1.59 14.32
CA LEU A 287 3.40 0.64 13.22
C LEU A 287 3.69 -0.80 13.63
N SER A 288 4.01 -1.11 14.89
CA SER A 288 4.05 -2.50 15.38
C SER A 288 2.68 -3.17 15.38
N HIS A 289 1.57 -2.40 15.43
CA HIS A 289 0.20 -2.94 15.47
C HIS A 289 -0.44 -3.04 14.07
N VAL A 290 0.07 -2.28 13.10
CA VAL A 290 -0.14 -2.58 11.68
C VAL A 290 0.65 -3.85 11.42
N GLY A 291 0.09 -4.96 11.88
CA GLY A 291 0.76 -6.23 11.94
C GLY A 291 1.43 -6.49 10.60
N GLU A 292 2.63 -7.04 10.71
CA GLU A 292 3.41 -7.75 9.71
C GLU A 292 2.58 -8.35 8.55
N SER A 293 1.31 -8.74 8.76
CA SER A 293 0.27 -9.17 7.80
C SER A 293 0.09 -8.46 6.42
N SER A 294 0.80 -7.39 6.06
CA SER A 294 0.82 -6.89 4.66
C SER A 294 2.21 -6.84 4.01
N LEU A 295 3.27 -7.13 4.76
CA LEU A 295 4.64 -7.26 4.24
C LEU A 295 5.32 -8.58 4.65
N SER A 296 4.75 -9.37 5.58
CA SER A 296 5.32 -10.62 6.08
C SER A 296 4.72 -11.90 5.50
N GLN A 297 3.76 -11.80 4.56
CA GLN A 297 3.45 -12.97 3.72
C GLN A 297 4.51 -13.22 2.63
N GLN A 298 5.61 -12.47 2.63
CA GLN A 298 6.82 -12.79 1.89
C GLN A 298 8.05 -12.74 2.82
N SER A 299 8.60 -13.92 3.07
CA SER A 299 9.90 -14.24 3.70
C SER A 299 10.13 -13.78 5.15
N ASP A 300 9.80 -14.67 6.09
CA ASP A 300 10.58 -14.82 7.32
C ASP A 300 11.99 -15.33 6.97
N ASN A 301 13.00 -14.46 7.10
CA ASN A 301 14.35 -14.79 7.59
C ASN A 301 15.25 -13.54 7.56
N GLY A 302 15.41 -12.88 8.72
CA GLY A 302 16.52 -11.94 8.92
C GLY A 302 16.29 -10.74 9.83
N VAL A 303 15.67 -10.91 11.02
CA VAL A 303 15.62 -9.83 12.02
C VAL A 303 16.59 -10.12 13.16
N GLN A 304 17.83 -9.65 13.01
CA GLN A 304 18.68 -9.23 14.12
C GLN A 304 19.55 -8.08 13.61
N GLY A 305 19.10 -6.84 13.81
CA GLY A 305 19.84 -5.65 13.37
C GLY A 305 19.03 -4.36 13.33
N LEU A 306 18.17 -4.12 14.31
CA LEU A 306 17.43 -2.85 14.44
C LEU A 306 17.48 -2.40 15.90
N LEU A 307 18.64 -1.93 16.38
CA LEU A 307 18.76 -1.06 17.56
C LEU A 307 20.12 -0.32 17.54
N SER A 308 20.34 0.58 16.57
CA SER A 308 21.15 1.80 16.73
C SER A 308 21.21 2.59 15.42
N CYS A 309 21.20 3.92 15.52
CA CYS A 309 21.37 4.93 14.46
C CYS A 309 20.07 5.54 13.91
N GLY A 310 19.51 6.48 14.68
CA GLY A 310 18.40 7.35 14.29
C GLY A 310 18.79 8.56 13.43
N ASP A 311 20.06 8.76 13.07
CA ASP A 311 20.51 9.98 12.39
C ASP A 311 21.00 9.79 10.94
N ASP A 312 21.21 8.55 10.46
CA ASP A 312 21.79 8.29 9.12
C ASP A 312 20.78 7.83 8.05
N MET A 313 19.47 7.96 8.31
CA MET A 313 18.41 7.52 7.38
C MET A 313 18.14 8.52 6.24
N VAL A 314 18.66 9.75 6.34
CA VAL A 314 18.37 10.88 5.44
C VAL A 314 19.06 10.74 4.07
N SER A 315 20.23 10.10 3.99
CA SER A 315 21.01 10.02 2.74
C SER A 315 20.65 8.83 1.87
N ARG A 316 20.21 7.69 2.45
CA ARG A 316 19.97 6.44 1.71
C ARG A 316 18.57 6.32 1.09
N GLN A 317 17.60 7.12 1.53
CA GLN A 317 16.26 7.13 0.91
C GLN A 317 16.20 7.97 -0.37
N GLN A 318 17.11 8.93 -0.57
CA GLN A 318 17.15 9.78 -1.78
C GLN A 318 17.43 9.00 -3.06
N GLU A 319 18.28 7.96 -3.02
CA GLU A 319 18.60 7.16 -4.22
C GLU A 319 17.48 6.16 -4.59
N THR A 320 16.77 5.63 -3.60
CA THR A 320 15.76 4.57 -3.80
C THR A 320 14.47 5.11 -4.42
N VAL A 321 14.05 6.33 -4.05
CA VAL A 321 12.82 6.96 -4.56
C VAL A 321 12.99 7.44 -6.01
N SER A 322 14.16 7.95 -6.38
CA SER A 322 14.45 8.43 -7.74
C SER A 322 14.37 7.30 -8.80
N SER A 323 14.76 6.08 -8.43
CA SER A 323 14.68 4.89 -9.30
C SER A 323 13.23 4.43 -9.54
N LEU A 324 12.36 4.47 -8.53
CA LEU A 324 10.96 4.07 -8.64
C LEU A 324 10.11 5.05 -9.45
N VAL A 325 10.43 6.36 -9.38
CA VAL A 325 9.70 7.40 -10.14
C VAL A 325 9.93 7.27 -11.65
N SER A 326 11.13 6.87 -12.10
CA SER A 326 11.40 6.67 -13.54
C SER A 326 10.67 5.48 -14.16
N GLN A 327 10.25 4.48 -13.37
CA GLN A 327 9.47 3.33 -13.89
C GLN A 327 7.98 3.65 -14.11
N PHE A 328 7.47 4.75 -13.54
CA PHE A 328 6.05 5.13 -13.68
C PHE A 328 5.79 6.22 -14.73
N VAL A 329 6.82 6.89 -15.23
CA VAL A 329 6.71 7.92 -16.27
C VAL A 329 7.22 7.37 -17.61
N GLY A 330 6.50 6.38 -18.14
CA GLY A 330 6.67 5.93 -19.53
C GLY A 330 5.97 6.90 -20.48
N VAL A 331 6.75 7.69 -21.21
CA VAL A 331 6.32 8.64 -22.24
C VAL A 331 5.68 7.89 -23.41
N GLY A 332 4.40 8.17 -23.69
CA GLY A 332 3.73 7.80 -24.94
C GLY A 332 3.11 9.05 -25.54
N GLU A 333 3.62 9.45 -26.71
CA GLU A 333 3.15 10.58 -27.51
C GLU A 333 1.68 10.37 -27.93
N TRP A 334 0.87 11.41 -27.80
CA TRP A 334 -0.53 11.43 -28.25
C TRP A 334 -0.58 12.23 -29.56
N ASP A 335 -0.77 11.54 -30.68
CA ASP A 335 -1.22 12.20 -31.91
C ASP A 335 -2.75 12.34 -31.91
N THR A 336 -3.15 13.49 -32.45
CA THR A 336 -4.46 14.15 -32.47
C THR A 336 -5.70 13.32 -32.78
#